data_AF-X1HNG0-F1
#
_entry.id   AF-X1HNG0-F1
#
_cell.length_a   1.000
_cell.length_b   1.000
_cell.length_c   1.000
_cell.angle_alpha   90.00
_cell.angle_beta   90.00
_cell.angle_gamma   90.00
#
_symmetry.space_group_name_H-M   'P 1'
#
loop_
_entity.id
_entity.type
_entity.pdbx_description
1 polymer ?
#
loop_
_entity_poly.entity_id
_entity_poly.type
_entity_poly.pdbx_seq_one_letter_code
_entity_poly.pdbx_strand_id
1 'polypeptide(L)'
;MKTQPTNVIPMVIESGARGERAFDIYSLLLRERIVMLGMPINDQVANVVIAQLLYLEREDPDKDISLYVHCPGGIISAGLAIYDTMQLI
;
A
#
# COMPACT_ATOMS: atom_id res chain seq x y z
N MET A 1 -16.92 26.60 10.89
CA MET A 1 -16.48 25.69 9.81
C MET A 1 -15.17 25.08 10.26
N LYS A 2 -15.17 23.85 10.82
CA LYS A 2 -13.93 23.18 11.23
C LYS A 2 -13.25 22.72 9.94
N THR A 3 -12.11 23.30 9.61
CA THR A 3 -11.21 22.78 8.56
C THR A 3 -10.73 21.42 9.03
N GLN A 4 -11.38 20.35 8.56
CA GLN A 4 -10.81 19.02 8.71
C GLN A 4 -9.50 19.02 7.93
N PRO A 5 -8.38 18.57 8.51
CA PRO A 5 -7.14 18.44 7.78
C PRO A 5 -7.38 17.46 6.63
N THR A 6 -7.54 17.98 5.42
CA THR A 6 -7.63 17.17 4.21
C THR A 6 -6.25 16.64 3.91
N ASN A 7 -6.10 15.31 3.98
CA ASN A 7 -5.00 14.58 3.35
C ASN A 7 -3.58 14.92 3.87
N VAL A 8 -3.43 15.09 5.19
CA VAL A 8 -2.10 15.18 5.80
C VAL A 8 -1.56 13.76 5.98
N ILE A 9 -0.71 13.32 5.05
CA ILE A 9 0.06 12.09 5.21
C ILE A 9 1.30 12.44 6.05
N PRO A 10 1.46 11.85 7.26
CA PRO A 10 2.63 12.11 8.08
C PRO A 10 3.91 11.67 7.38
N MET A 11 4.97 12.46 7.54
CA MET A 11 6.32 12.13 7.14
C MET A 11 7.12 11.69 8.37
N VAL A 12 7.97 10.69 8.19
CA VAL A 12 8.88 10.14 9.19
C VAL A 12 10.31 10.32 8.69
N ILE A 13 11.18 10.79 9.58
CA ILE A 13 12.60 11.01 9.28
C ILE A 13 13.40 9.88 9.93
N GLU A 14 14.16 9.14 9.13
CA GLU A 14 15.13 8.16 9.60
C GLU A 14 16.56 8.70 9.43
N SER A 15 17.30 8.74 10.54
CA SER A 15 18.71 9.13 10.54
C SER A 15 19.58 7.89 10.31
N GLY A 16 20.25 7.81 9.16
CA GLY A 16 21.20 6.75 8.83
C GLY A 16 22.64 7.26 8.71
N ALA A 17 23.60 6.34 8.61
CA ALA A 17 25.04 6.66 8.48
C ALA A 17 25.40 7.49 7.23
N ARG A 18 24.49 7.57 6.24
CA ARG A 18 24.62 8.37 5.01
C ARG A 18 23.77 9.65 5.01
N GLY A 19 23.18 10.03 6.15
CA GLY A 19 22.32 11.21 6.29
C GLY A 19 20.87 10.88 6.66
N GLU A 20 20.04 11.92 6.72
CA GLU A 20 18.61 11.82 7.01
C GLU A 20 17.82 11.51 5.73
N ARG A 21 16.90 10.55 5.81
CA ARG A 21 15.92 10.25 4.76
C ARG A 21 14.51 10.44 5.30
N ALA A 22 13.68 11.15 4.55
CA ALA A 22 12.27 11.33 4.88
C ALA A 22 11.42 10.39 4.02
N PHE A 23 10.55 9.63 4.68
CA PHE A 23 9.56 8.74 4.05
C PHE A 23 8.17 9.12 4.52
N ASP A 24 7.16 8.98 3.66
CA ASP A 24 5.79 9.01 4.13
C ASP A 24 5.45 7.72 4.88
N ILE A 25 4.42 7.77 5.73
CA ILE A 25 4.05 6.61 6.56
C ILE A 25 3.67 5.37 5.73
N TYR A 26 3.08 5.53 4.53
CA TYR A 26 2.72 4.38 3.69
C TYR A 26 3.96 3.76 3.06
N SER A 27 4.95 4.55 2.67
CA SER A 27 6.24 4.04 2.21
C SER A 27 6.96 3.22 3.29
N LEU A 28 6.88 3.65 4.56
CA LEU A 28 7.43 2.86 5.66
C LEU A 28 6.68 1.55 5.87
N LEU A 29 5.35 1.58 5.85
CA LEU A 29 4.52 0.37 5.94
C LEU A 29 4.84 -0.61 4.81
N LEU A 30 4.98 -0.12 3.58
CA LEU A 30 5.31 -0.97 2.43
C LEU A 30 6.68 -1.64 2.61
N ARG A 31 7.67 -0.93 3.18
CA ARG A 31 8.98 -1.52 3.50
C ARG A 31 8.89 -2.64 4.54
N GLU A 32 7.94 -2.54 5.46
CA GLU A 32 7.61 -3.61 6.42
C GLU A 32 6.62 -4.64 5.83
N ARG A 33 6.44 -4.66 4.50
CA ARG A 33 5.55 -5.57 3.74
C ARG A 33 4.07 -5.43 4.11
N ILE A 34 3.65 -4.22 4.48
CA ILE A 34 2.27 -3.88 4.81
C ILE A 34 1.65 -3.05 3.68
N VAL A 35 0.57 -3.55 3.08
CA VAL A 35 -0.19 -2.89 2.01
C VAL A 35 -1.55 -2.45 2.56
N MET A 36 -1.92 -1.18 2.33
CA MET A 36 -3.17 -0.59 2.81
C MET A 36 -4.17 -0.42 1.66
N LEU A 37 -5.29 -1.15 1.71
CA LEU A 37 -6.44 -0.95 0.82
C LEU A 37 -7.54 -0.16 1.55
N GLY A 38 -7.37 1.16 1.59
CA GLY A 38 -8.26 2.08 2.32
C GLY A 38 -9.26 2.87 1.47
N MET A 39 -9.19 2.75 0.14
CA MET A 39 -10.00 3.53 -0.80
C MET A 39 -11.03 2.64 -1.52
N PRO A 40 -12.13 3.22 -2.06
CA PRO A 40 -13.02 2.49 -2.95
C PRO A 40 -12.24 1.83 -4.10
N ILE A 41 -12.57 0.59 -4.40
CA ILE A 41 -11.84 -0.21 -5.38
C ILE A 41 -12.24 0.26 -6.78
N ASN A 42 -11.29 0.83 -7.51
CA ASN A 42 -11.39 1.12 -8.94
C ASN A 42 -10.12 0.66 -9.65
N ASP A 43 -10.07 0.79 -10.97
CA ASP A 43 -8.94 0.29 -11.77
C ASP A 43 -7.60 0.91 -11.36
N GLN A 44 -7.58 2.20 -11.00
CA GLN A 44 -6.36 2.87 -10.56
C GLN A 44 -5.87 2.34 -9.21
N VAL A 45 -6.77 2.20 -8.23
CA VAL A 45 -6.46 1.66 -6.90
C VAL A 45 -5.98 0.21 -7.02
N ALA A 46 -6.67 -0.60 -7.82
CA ALA A 46 -6.28 -1.98 -8.06
C ALA A 46 -4.88 -2.07 -8.69
N ASN A 47 -4.58 -1.27 -9.71
CA ASN A 47 -3.25 -1.25 -10.33
C ASN A 47 -2.15 -0.89 -9.33
N VAL A 48 -2.39 0.05 -8.41
CA VAL A 48 -1.41 0.40 -7.37
C VAL A 48 -1.19 -0.75 -6.40
N VAL A 49 -2.26 -1.39 -5.92
CA VAL A 49 -2.16 -2.54 -5.00
C VAL A 49 -1.46 -3.72 -5.66
N ILE A 50 -1.81 -4.04 -6.91
CA ILE A 50 -1.17 -5.10 -7.70
C ILE A 50 0.34 -4.81 -7.85
N ALA A 51 0.71 -3.57 -8.18
CA ALA A 51 2.12 -3.19 -8.30
C ALA A 51 2.87 -3.34 -6.97
N GLN A 52 2.25 -2.99 -5.84
CA GLN A 52 2.83 -3.18 -4.50
C GLN A 52 3.02 -4.66 -4.16
N LEU A 53 2.02 -5.51 -4.45
CA LEU A 53 2.10 -6.95 -4.23
C LEU A 53 3.25 -7.59 -5.03
N LEU A 54 3.31 -7.31 -6.34
CA LEU A 54 4.37 -7.83 -7.21
C LEU A 54 5.76 -7.31 -6.84
N TYR A 55 5.85 -6.07 -6.34
CA TYR A 55 7.10 -5.51 -5.85
C TYR A 55 7.61 -6.28 -4.61
N LEU A 56 6.73 -6.52 -3.63
CA LEU A 56 7.08 -7.22 -2.39
C LEU A 56 7.43 -8.69 -2.64
N GLU A 57 6.71 -9.34 -3.53
CA GLU A 57 7.00 -10.71 -3.96
C GLU A 57 8.39 -10.82 -4.59
N ARG A 58 8.73 -9.88 -5.49
CA ARG A 58 10.06 -9.84 -6.09
C ARG A 58 11.17 -9.57 -5.06
N GLU A 59 10.90 -8.76 -4.05
CA GLU A 59 11.91 -8.40 -3.04
C GLU A 59 12.31 -9.60 -2.19
N ASP A 60 11.33 -10.37 -1.74
CA ASP A 60 11.52 -11.54 -0.88
C ASP A 60 10.28 -12.45 -0.98
N PRO A 61 10.32 -13.52 -1.81
CA PRO A 61 9.15 -14.39 -2.05
C PRO A 61 8.86 -15.33 -0.87
N ASP A 62 9.83 -15.53 0.04
CA ASP A 62 9.67 -16.42 1.19
C ASP A 62 9.00 -15.73 2.39
N LYS A 63 8.70 -14.42 2.28
CA LYS A 63 8.09 -13.62 3.35
C LYS A 63 6.65 -13.25 3.06
N ASP A 64 5.82 -13.40 4.08
CA ASP A 64 4.41 -13.00 4.03
C ASP A 64 4.24 -11.50 3.72
N ILE A 65 3.11 -11.19 3.08
CA ILE A 65 2.64 -9.82 2.83
C ILE A 65 1.36 -9.59 3.63
N SER A 66 1.33 -8.51 4.41
CA SER A 66 0.14 -8.14 5.19
C SER A 66 -0.73 -7.14 4.43
N LEU A 67 -1.88 -7.58 3.93
CA LEU A 67 -2.87 -6.72 3.29
C LEU A 67 -3.95 -6.30 4.31
N TYR A 68 -4.00 -5.01 4.64
CA TYR A 68 -5.04 -4.44 5.49
C TYR A 68 -6.15 -3.84 4.63
N VAL A 69 -7.36 -4.37 4.78
CA VAL A 69 -8.53 -3.97 3.98
C VAL A 69 -9.47 -3.12 4.83
N HIS A 70 -9.66 -1.88 4.42
CA HIS A 70 -10.63 -0.95 5.00
C HIS A 70 -11.26 -0.10 3.89
N CYS A 71 -11.96 -0.77 2.97
CA CYS A 71 -12.62 -0.13 1.85
C CYS A 71 -14.13 -0.43 1.85
N PRO A 72 -14.98 0.46 1.31
CA PRO A 72 -16.42 0.22 1.16
C PRO A 72 -16.76 -0.75 0.01
N GLY A 73 -15.77 -1.37 -0.63
CA GLY A 73 -15.90 -2.12 -1.88
C GLY A 73 -15.69 -1.24 -3.12
N GLY A 74 -16.16 -1.70 -4.28
CA GLY A 74 -16.02 -0.99 -5.55
C GLY A 74 -16.28 -1.86 -6.79
N ILE A 75 -15.50 -1.64 -7.84
CA ILE A 75 -15.61 -2.36 -9.12
C ILE A 75 -15.18 -3.81 -8.92
N ILE A 76 -16.06 -4.74 -9.27
CA ILE A 76 -15.84 -6.19 -9.06
C ILE A 76 -14.63 -6.68 -9.85
N SER A 77 -14.48 -6.31 -11.12
CA SER A 77 -13.35 -6.73 -11.96
C SER A 77 -12.00 -6.23 -11.41
N ALA A 78 -11.95 -5.01 -10.88
CA ALA A 78 -10.77 -4.46 -10.24
C ALA A 78 -10.44 -5.23 -8.94
N GLY A 79 -11.45 -5.59 -8.15
CA GLY A 79 -11.28 -6.46 -6.98
C GLY A 79 -10.79 -7.86 -7.35
N LEU A 80 -11.32 -8.45 -8.42
CA LEU A 80 -10.87 -9.75 -8.93
C LEU A 80 -9.42 -9.70 -9.42
N ALA A 81 -8.99 -8.61 -10.07
CA ALA A 81 -7.59 -8.47 -10.49
C ALA A 81 -6.63 -8.46 -9.28
N ILE A 82 -7.01 -7.82 -8.17
CA ILE A 82 -6.24 -7.88 -6.92
C ILE A 82 -6.23 -9.32 -6.39
N TYR A 83 -7.40 -9.98 -6.34
CA TYR A 83 -7.53 -11.35 -5.85
C TYR A 83 -6.69 -12.35 -6.66
N ASP A 84 -6.76 -12.29 -7.99
CA ASP A 84 -5.99 -13.17 -8.88
C ASP A 84 -4.48 -12.97 -8.69
N THR A 85 -4.05 -11.72 -8.47
CA THR A 85 -2.64 -11.41 -8.14
C THR A 85 -2.23 -12.03 -6.81
N MET A 86 -3.09 -11.97 -5.79
CA MET A 86 -2.82 -12.59 -4.49
C MET A 86 -2.74 -14.13 -4.54
N GLN A 87 -3.38 -14.77 -5.52
CA GLN A 87 -3.28 -16.21 -5.71
C GLN A 87 -2.07 -16.63 -6.56
N LEU A 88 -1.49 -15.68 -7.31
CA LEU A 88 -0.35 -15.91 -8.19
C LEU A 88 0.98 -15.89 -7.42
N ILE A 89 1.07 -15.00 -6.42
CA ILE A 89 2.25 -14.80 -5.58
C ILE A 89 2.24 -15.76 -4.39
#